data_AF-A0A9E5GE78-F1
#
_entry.id   AF-A0A9E5GE78-F1
#
_cell.length_a   1.000
_cell.length_b   1.000
_cell.length_c   1.000
_cell.angle_alpha   90.00
_cell.angle_beta   90.00
_cell.angle_gamma   90.00
#
_symmetry.space_group_name_H-M   'P 1'
#
loop_
_entity.id
_entity.type
_entity.pdbx_description
1 polymer ?
#
loop_
_entity_poly.entity_id
_entity_poly.type
_entity_poly.pdbx_seq_one_letter_code
_entity_poly.pdbx_strand_id
1 'polypeptide(L)' 'KISNECIYIADKKDNDPSKRIFRLKFNFKNKQYNKSKQYYLVAYDEKNDIEVLRHGVVMDIAFADDFGFSL' A
#
# COMPACT_ATOMS: atom_id res chain seq x y z
N LYS A 1 -9.54 5.06 -4.93
CA LYS A 1 -8.62 3.97 -4.47
C LYS A 1 -7.89 3.35 -5.66
N ILE A 2 -6.57 3.11 -5.55
CA ILE A 2 -5.70 2.59 -6.62
C ILE A 2 -5.09 1.22 -6.31
N SER A 3 -5.33 0.68 -5.12
CA SER A 3 -4.95 -0.64 -4.67
C SER A 3 -6.19 -1.41 -4.20
N ASN A 4 -6.03 -2.70 -3.90
CA ASN A 4 -6.95 -3.41 -3.01
C ASN A 4 -6.88 -2.86 -1.57
N GLU A 5 -7.84 -3.26 -0.77
CA GLU A 5 -7.92 -3.01 0.66
C GLU A 5 -7.43 -4.24 1.43
N CYS A 6 -6.90 -4.02 2.63
CA CYS A 6 -6.50 -5.07 3.56
C CYS A 6 -7.01 -4.69 4.94
N ILE A 7 -7.66 -5.63 5.62
CA ILE A 7 -8.08 -5.49 7.02
C ILE A 7 -7.11 -6.29 7.89
N TYR A 8 -6.67 -5.69 8.99
CA TYR A 8 -5.76 -6.35 9.92
C TYR A 8 -6.13 -6.00 11.36
N ILE A 9 -6.14 -7.01 12.23
CA ILE A 9 -6.35 -6.85 13.66
C ILE A 9 -4.98 -6.66 14.33
N ALA A 10 -4.71 -5.44 14.80
CA ALA A 10 -3.44 -5.08 15.44
C ALA A 10 -3.40 -5.41 16.95
N ASP A 11 -3.56 -6.69 17.31
CA ASP A 11 -3.69 -7.16 18.70
C ASP A 11 -2.45 -7.90 19.24
N LYS A 12 -1.41 -8.07 18.43
CA LYS A 12 -0.18 -8.77 18.82
C LYS A 12 0.60 -8.02 19.92
N LYS A 13 0.74 -8.66 21.09
CA LYS A 13 1.44 -8.11 22.29
C LYS A 13 2.63 -8.95 22.79
N ASP A 14 3.17 -9.84 21.96
CA ASP A 14 4.28 -10.73 22.36
C ASP A 14 5.55 -9.93 22.73
N ASN A 15 6.30 -10.41 23.72
CA ASN A 15 7.55 -9.80 24.16
C ASN A 15 8.63 -9.85 23.06
N ASP A 16 8.66 -10.92 22.26
CA ASP A 16 9.55 -11.05 21.11
C ASP A 16 9.09 -10.11 19.98
N PRO A 17 9.90 -9.10 19.59
CA PRO A 17 9.57 -8.18 18.51
C PRO A 17 9.26 -8.88 17.19
N SER A 18 9.94 -10.00 16.90
CA SER A 18 9.82 -10.74 15.64
C SER A 18 8.39 -11.27 15.45
N LYS A 19 7.73 -11.64 16.55
CA LYS A 19 6.35 -12.15 16.53
C LYS A 19 5.31 -11.05 16.35
N ARG A 20 5.66 -9.79 16.64
CA ARG A 20 4.81 -8.60 16.44
C ARG A 20 4.84 -8.05 15.02
N ILE A 21 5.72 -8.56 14.16
CA ILE A 21 5.77 -8.18 12.75
C ILE A 21 4.59 -8.81 11.99
N PHE A 22 4.02 -8.04 11.08
CA PHE A 22 3.04 -8.50 10.09
C PHE A 22 3.37 -7.88 8.74
N ARG A 23 2.93 -8.55 7.66
CA ARG A 23 3.18 -8.11 6.29
C ARG A 23 1.86 -8.04 5.54
N LEU A 24 1.58 -6.89 4.95
CA LEU A 24 0.44 -6.68 4.09
C LEU A 24 0.89 -6.69 2.63
N LYS A 25 0.04 -7.21 1.74
CA LYS A 25 0.27 -7.23 0.30
C LYS A 25 -0.79 -6.39 -0.39
N PHE A 26 -0.34 -5.38 -1.13
CA PHE A 26 -1.18 -4.53 -1.95
C PHE A 26 -0.86 -4.79 -3.42
N ASN A 27 -1.90 -4.89 -4.24
CA ASN A 27 -1.83 -4.92 -5.68
C ASN A 27 -2.38 -3.60 -6.20
N PHE A 28 -1.56 -2.89 -6.99
CA PHE A 28 -1.99 -1.68 -7.65
C PHE A 28 -2.77 -2.01 -8.93
N LYS A 29 -3.70 -1.13 -9.31
CA LYS A 29 -4.37 -1.22 -10.61
C LYS A 29 -3.32 -1.16 -11.73
N ASN A 30 -3.49 -1.96 -12.77
CA ASN A 30 -2.62 -1.90 -13.94
C ASN A 30 -2.88 -0.61 -14.72
N LYS A 31 -1.96 0.35 -14.61
CA LYS A 31 -1.99 1.65 -15.31
C LYS A 31 -0.67 2.39 -15.10
N GLN A 32 -0.42 3.40 -15.91
CA GLN A 32 0.67 4.35 -15.66
C GLN A 32 0.43 5.18 -14.39
N TYR A 33 1.49 5.31 -13.59
CA TYR A 33 1.54 6.19 -12.43
C TYR A 33 2.44 7.38 -12.73
N ASN A 34 2.00 8.57 -12.35
CA ASN A 34 2.74 9.80 -12.60
C ASN A 34 3.54 10.16 -11.34
N LYS A 35 4.87 10.10 -11.44
CA LYS A 35 5.81 10.39 -10.33
C LYS A 35 5.62 11.76 -9.69
N SER A 36 5.12 12.76 -10.43
CA SER A 36 4.85 14.11 -9.92
C SER A 36 3.54 14.21 -9.14
N LYS A 37 2.68 13.18 -9.17
CA LYS A 37 1.47 13.12 -8.34
C LYS A 37 1.79 12.57 -6.97
N GLN A 38 1.10 13.10 -5.97
CA GLN A 38 1.18 12.60 -4.60
C GLN A 38 0.31 11.36 -4.44
N TYR A 39 0.91 10.26 -3.99
CA TYR A 39 0.21 9.05 -3.62
C TYR A 39 0.34 8.83 -2.12
N TYR A 40 -0.65 8.15 -1.54
CA TYR A 40 -0.73 7.94 -0.10
C TYR A 40 -1.11 6.51 0.21
N LEU A 41 -0.42 5.90 1.17
CA LEU A 41 -0.94 4.79 1.94
C LEU A 41 -1.76 5.37 3.09
N VAL A 42 -3.03 4.98 3.17
CA VAL A 42 -3.96 5.48 4.19
C VAL A 42 -4.52 4.28 4.95
N ALA A 43 -4.58 4.37 6.28
CA ALA A 43 -5.27 3.40 7.11
C ALA A 43 -6.36 4.10 7.92
N TYR A 44 -7.49 3.42 8.05
CA TYR A 44 -8.66 3.87 8.79
C TYR A 44 -8.94 2.89 9.94
N ASP A 45 -9.41 3.42 11.05
CA ASP A 45 -10.11 2.63 12.06
C ASP A 45 -11.48 2.24 11.51
N GLU A 46 -11.72 0.93 11.35
CA GLU A 46 -12.92 0.41 10.70
C GLU A 46 -14.22 0.76 11.43
N LYS A 47 -14.18 0.93 12.77
CA LYS A 47 -15.38 1.18 13.57
C LYS A 47 -15.83 2.63 13.53
N ASN A 48 -14.87 3.55 13.53
CA ASN A 48 -15.15 4.98 13.68
C ASN A 48 -14.97 5.75 12.36
N ASP A 49 -14.49 5.10 11.28
CA ASP A 49 -14.14 5.71 9.99
C ASP A 49 -13.12 6.85 10.13
N ILE A 50 -12.23 6.73 11.12
CA ILE A 50 -11.21 7.73 11.43
C ILE A 50 -9.92 7.36 10.72
N GLU A 51 -9.35 8.29 9.97
CA GLU A 51 -8.00 8.14 9.41
C GLU A 51 -6.96 8.14 10.52
N VAL A 52 -6.27 7.01 10.71
CA VAL A 52 -5.26 6.84 11.76
C VAL A 52 -3.83 6.98 11.24
N LEU A 53 -3.64 6.84 9.93
CA LEU A 53 -2.33 6.93 9.29
C LEU A 53 -2.48 7.48 7.87
N ARG A 54 -1.62 8.43 7.52
CA ARG A 54 -1.35 8.83 6.15
C ARG A 54 0.14 8.90 5.91
N HIS A 55 0.61 8.13 4.95
CA HIS A 55 2.02 8.09 4.57
C HIS A 55 2.16 8.36 3.08
N GLY A 56 2.95 9.37 2.72
CA GLY A 56 3.25 9.70 1.33
C GLY A 56 4.12 8.63 0.67
N VAL A 57 3.77 8.24 -0.55
CA VAL A 57 4.50 7.25 -1.34
C VAL A 57 4.84 7.84 -2.70
N VAL A 58 6.08 7.68 -3.13
CA VAL A 58 6.50 8.01 -4.49
C VAL A 58 6.28 6.78 -5.37
N MET A 59 5.44 6.91 -6.39
CA MET A 59 5.22 5.87 -7.39
C MET A 59 6.14 6.12 -8.58
N ASP A 60 7.31 5.49 -8.55
CA ASP A 60 8.29 5.53 -9.64
C ASP A 60 8.41 4.12 -10.25
N ILE A 61 7.47 3.79 -11.13
CA ILE A 61 7.36 2.46 -11.75
C ILE A 61 7.91 2.55 -13.17
N ALA A 62 9.15 2.08 -13.37
CA ALA A 62 9.84 2.14 -14.65
C ALA A 62 9.26 1.22 -15.74
N PHE A 63 8.38 0.27 -15.38
CA PHE A 63 7.96 -0.83 -16.27
C PHE A 63 6.43 -1.00 -16.39
N ALA A 64 5.67 0.07 -16.21
CA ALA A 64 4.21 -0.03 -16.11
C ALA A 64 3.47 -0.28 -17.43
N ASP A 65 4.09 -0.14 -18.61
CA ASP A 65 3.30 -0.18 -19.85
C ASP A 65 3.93 -0.71 -21.15
N ASP A 66 5.24 -0.88 -21.29
CA ASP A 66 5.77 -1.49 -22.52
C ASP A 66 7.25 -1.83 -22.35
N PHE A 67 7.56 -3.10 -22.13
CA PHE A 67 8.82 -3.59 -22.69
C PHE A 67 8.53 -3.76 -24.17
N GLY A 68 9.11 -2.91 -25.02
CA GLY A 68 9.06 -3.00 -26.48
C GLY A 68 9.73 -4.26 -27.04
N PHE A 69 9.36 -5.44 -26.53
CA PHE A 69 9.66 -6.76 -27.08
C PHE A 69 8.60 -7.16 -28.12
N SER A 70 8.17 -6.23 -28.97
CA SER A 70 7.59 -6.61 -30.25
C SER A 70 8.74 -7.12 -31.13
N LEU A 71 8.85 -8.44 -31.27
CA LEU A 71 9.65 -9.10 -32.30
C LEU A 71 9.06 -8.82 -33.69
#